data_AF-A2D7X0-F1
#
_entry.id   AF-A2D7X0-F1
#
_cell.length_a   1.000
_cell.length_b   1.000
_cell.length_c   1.000
_cell.angle_alpha   90.00
_cell.angle_beta   90.00
_cell.angle_gamma   90.00
#
_symmetry.space_group_name_H-M   'P 1'
#
loop_
_entity.id
_entity.type
_entity.pdbx_description
1 polymer ?
#
loop_
_entity_poly.entity_id
_entity_poly.type
_entity_poly.pdbx_seq_one_letter_code
_entity_poly.pdbx_strand_id
1 'polypeptide(L)'
;MSDIKFVVNSQYCRNSSLVKYGSDFCFVINGHRFYTTQSHAVVVSETVRNMLITDNSAQEININIDTDINNKESFNKALNIFCKFVQEGYVSENIDIETSEIIYDLGVLLKNEDFISQYKFIISSTIISESNIESFIRYSLKTCDFDKTCSFIASHISFLGPSKLCLLFESVYHSVASSYFNENIDDIFIDFISNILSNEHVFVYNEDDICDFVISFIKTFSPLLSFSSSFSETSKTSNTSNTSNTSKFDKLIEFIRFEFCTNETISHFINFYSSFINSFNQEMKTGNKSYDNIQNENEIFTHLFETLMLSSNDNINNNNHKKPNNLIKFQQQMKI
;
A
#
# COMPACT_ATOMS: atom_id res chain seq x y z
N MET A 1 4.74 24.03 -3.64
CA MET A 1 3.57 23.34 -4.22
C MET A 1 2.48 24.37 -4.48
N SER A 2 1.65 24.19 -5.50
CA SER A 2 0.52 25.07 -5.74
C SER A 2 -0.54 24.85 -4.68
N ASP A 3 -1.00 25.93 -4.06
CA ASP A 3 -2.16 25.94 -3.17
C ASP A 3 -3.38 25.28 -3.86
N ILE A 4 -3.90 24.21 -3.25
CA ILE A 4 -5.06 23.46 -3.70
C ILE A 4 -6.28 23.93 -2.92
N LYS A 5 -7.40 24.16 -3.61
CA LYS A 5 -8.62 24.61 -2.94
C LYS A 5 -9.32 23.45 -2.24
N PHE A 6 -9.30 23.46 -0.91
CA PHE A 6 -10.06 22.56 -0.05
C PHE A 6 -11.39 23.20 0.33
N VAL A 7 -12.51 22.51 0.05
CA VAL A 7 -13.83 23.04 0.34
C VAL A 7 -14.70 21.99 0.99
N VAL A 8 -15.07 22.23 2.25
CA VAL A 8 -16.07 21.43 2.94
C VAL A 8 -17.28 22.32 3.22
N ASN A 9 -18.45 21.86 2.81
CA ASN A 9 -19.70 22.60 2.96
C ASN A 9 -20.82 21.66 3.42
N SER A 10 -20.79 21.32 4.70
CA SER A 10 -21.83 20.48 5.28
C SER A 10 -23.03 21.33 5.65
N GLN A 11 -24.09 21.26 4.83
CA GLN A 11 -25.35 21.95 5.12
C GLN A 11 -25.91 21.53 6.49
N TYR A 12 -25.70 20.28 6.89
CA TYR A 12 -26.10 19.77 8.20
C TYR A 12 -25.35 20.46 9.34
N CYS A 13 -24.01 20.60 9.24
CA CYS A 13 -23.23 21.32 10.25
C CYS A 13 -23.60 22.81 10.30
N ARG A 14 -23.73 23.47 9.13
CA ARG A 14 -24.07 24.91 9.02
C ARG A 14 -25.45 25.23 9.60
N ASN A 15 -26.43 24.37 9.37
CA ASN A 15 -27.81 24.57 9.80
C ASN A 15 -28.12 23.94 11.15
N SER A 16 -27.16 23.26 11.78
CA SER A 16 -27.34 22.83 13.16
C SER A 16 -27.46 24.09 14.02
N SER A 17 -28.66 24.35 14.54
CA SER A 17 -28.98 25.50 15.39
C SER A 17 -28.23 25.53 16.74
N LEU A 18 -27.25 24.63 16.91
CA LEU A 18 -26.65 24.20 18.16
C LEU A 18 -25.23 24.73 18.33
N VAL A 19 -24.55 25.17 17.26
CA VAL A 19 -23.20 25.75 17.37
C VAL A 19 -23.18 27.02 18.25
N LYS A 20 -24.33 27.67 18.42
CA LYS A 20 -24.43 28.97 19.10
C LYS A 20 -24.73 28.90 20.60
N TYR A 21 -25.01 27.73 21.18
CA TYR A 21 -25.45 27.62 22.57
C TYR A 21 -24.92 26.37 23.26
N GLY A 22 -23.77 26.48 23.92
CA GLY A 22 -23.21 25.43 24.80
C GLY A 22 -21.84 24.92 24.37
N SER A 23 -21.13 24.31 25.32
CA SER A 23 -19.80 23.71 25.15
C SER A 23 -19.68 22.46 26.03
N ASP A 24 -20.63 21.54 25.86
CA ASP A 24 -20.75 20.30 26.65
C ASP A 24 -20.05 19.09 26.01
N PHE A 25 -19.36 19.30 24.88
CA PHE A 25 -18.50 18.30 24.26
C PHE A 25 -17.16 18.88 23.78
N CYS A 26 -16.11 18.05 23.74
CA CYS A 26 -14.77 18.45 23.33
C CYS A 26 -14.10 17.39 22.45
N PHE A 27 -13.65 17.79 21.25
CA PHE A 27 -12.68 16.99 20.50
C PHE A 27 -11.27 17.33 20.99
N VAL A 28 -10.49 16.33 21.38
CA VAL A 28 -9.09 16.49 21.78
C VAL A 28 -8.20 15.83 20.73
N ILE A 29 -7.56 16.61 19.87
CA ILE A 29 -6.70 16.11 18.77
C ILE A 29 -5.25 16.40 19.12
N ASN A 30 -4.44 15.37 19.37
CA ASN A 30 -3.03 15.46 19.81
C ASN A 30 -2.85 16.48 20.96
N GLY A 31 -3.80 16.53 21.89
CA GLY A 31 -3.81 17.46 23.04
C GLY A 31 -4.44 18.84 22.78
N HIS A 32 -4.76 19.20 21.54
CA HIS A 32 -5.48 20.43 21.20
C HIS A 32 -6.99 20.25 21.39
N ARG A 33 -7.65 21.19 22.07
CA ARG A 33 -9.07 21.10 22.44
C ARG A 33 -9.97 21.95 21.55
N PHE A 34 -11.02 21.34 21.03
CA PHE A 34 -12.04 21.98 20.19
C PHE A 34 -13.42 21.75 20.81
N TYR A 35 -13.95 22.79 21.45
CA TYR A 35 -15.22 22.73 22.17
C TYR A 35 -16.41 22.93 21.24
N THR A 36 -17.47 22.17 21.48
CA THR A 36 -18.74 22.23 20.75
C THR A 36 -19.87 21.69 21.64
N THR A 37 -21.09 21.60 21.12
CA THR A 37 -22.16 20.83 21.75
C THR A 37 -22.10 19.35 21.36
N GLN A 38 -22.57 18.44 22.24
CA GLN A 38 -22.73 17.02 21.95
C GLN A 38 -23.55 16.80 20.68
N SER A 39 -24.66 17.53 20.55
CA SER A 39 -25.56 17.43 19.41
C SER A 39 -24.91 17.83 18.08
N HIS A 40 -24.02 18.83 18.08
CA HIS A 40 -23.22 19.17 16.91
C HIS A 40 -22.13 18.14 16.64
N ALA A 41 -21.46 17.64 17.70
CA ALA A 41 -20.42 16.62 17.57
C ALA A 41 -20.93 15.32 16.91
N VAL A 42 -22.18 14.93 17.17
CA VAL A 42 -22.87 13.78 16.52
C VAL A 42 -23.11 13.98 15.02
N VAL A 43 -23.22 15.23 14.57
CA VAL A 43 -23.35 15.57 13.15
C VAL A 43 -21.96 15.56 12.48
N VAL A 44 -20.95 16.08 13.18
CA VAL A 44 -19.56 16.11 12.70
C VAL A 44 -18.94 14.72 12.62
N SER A 45 -19.30 13.80 13.52
CA SER A 45 -18.64 12.50 13.63
C SER A 45 -19.62 11.37 13.93
N GLU A 46 -19.63 10.37 13.06
CA GLU A 46 -20.34 9.11 13.35
C GLU A 46 -19.67 8.36 14.50
N THR A 47 -18.35 8.45 14.66
CA THR A 47 -17.65 7.89 15.82
C THR A 47 -18.20 8.45 17.14
N VAL A 48 -18.39 9.77 17.23
CA VAL A 48 -19.03 10.40 18.41
C VAL A 48 -20.48 9.97 18.57
N ARG A 49 -21.24 9.85 17.47
CA ARG A 49 -22.62 9.32 17.51
C ARG A 49 -22.67 7.94 18.15
N ASN A 50 -21.83 7.02 17.69
CA ASN A 50 -21.79 5.64 18.17
C ASN A 50 -21.32 5.57 19.63
N MET A 51 -20.37 6.42 20.01
CA MET A 51 -19.94 6.59 21.40
C MET A 51 -21.09 7.04 22.29
N LEU A 52 -21.81 8.11 21.93
CA LEU A 52 -22.91 8.66 22.75
C LEU A 52 -24.16 7.77 22.81
N ILE A 53 -24.36 6.88 21.83
CA ILE A 53 -25.37 5.81 21.92
C ILE A 53 -25.03 4.81 23.03
N THR A 54 -23.74 4.54 23.23
CA THR A 54 -23.24 3.56 24.21
C THR A 54 -23.05 4.18 25.60
N ASP A 55 -22.53 5.40 25.65
CA ASP A 55 -22.31 6.21 26.85
C ASP A 55 -22.74 7.66 26.59
N ASN A 56 -23.96 7.98 27.00
CA ASN A 56 -24.52 9.33 26.84
C ASN A 56 -23.89 10.38 27.76
N SER A 57 -23.03 9.97 28.70
CA SER A 57 -22.35 10.87 29.63
C SER A 57 -20.98 11.33 29.12
N ALA A 58 -20.49 10.76 28.01
CA ALA A 58 -19.22 11.13 27.43
C ALA A 58 -19.19 12.62 27.00
N GLN A 59 -18.17 13.34 27.47
CA GLN A 59 -17.99 14.78 27.23
C GLN A 59 -16.80 15.09 26.32
N GLU A 60 -15.97 14.09 26.00
CA GLU A 60 -14.85 14.29 25.10
C GLU A 60 -14.50 13.02 24.34
N ILE A 61 -13.80 13.21 23.22
CA ILE A 61 -13.12 12.15 22.49
C ILE A 61 -11.66 12.54 22.30
N ASN A 62 -10.76 11.61 22.60
CA ASN A 62 -9.32 11.78 22.41
C ASN A 62 -8.90 11.10 21.10
N ILE A 63 -8.30 11.88 20.21
CA ILE A 63 -7.88 11.49 18.87
C ILE A 63 -6.38 11.74 18.79
N ASN A 64 -5.64 10.70 18.46
CA ASN A 64 -4.22 10.80 18.20
C ASN A 64 -3.96 10.50 16.73
N ILE A 65 -3.37 11.45 16.03
CA ILE A 65 -2.94 11.31 14.64
C ILE A 65 -1.44 11.20 14.65
N ASP A 66 -0.93 10.15 14.02
CA ASP A 66 0.49 10.03 13.77
C ASP A 66 0.89 11.09 12.73
N THR A 67 1.67 12.06 13.17
CA THR A 67 2.13 13.16 12.31
C THR A 67 3.63 13.18 12.34
N ASP A 68 4.23 13.14 11.15
CA ASP A 68 5.67 13.27 11.03
C ASP A 68 6.14 14.61 11.62
N ILE A 69 7.23 14.59 12.39
CA ILE A 69 7.73 15.74 13.15
C ILE A 69 8.01 16.94 12.23
N ASN A 70 8.31 16.65 10.97
CA ASN A 70 8.60 17.64 9.93
C ASN A 70 7.35 18.36 9.40
N ASN A 71 6.14 17.85 9.64
CA ASN A 71 4.89 18.37 9.06
C ASN A 71 4.11 19.31 10.00
N LYS A 72 4.81 19.99 10.92
CA LYS A 72 4.19 20.83 11.95
C LYS A 72 3.34 21.98 11.38
N GLU A 73 3.76 22.57 10.25
CA GLU A 73 3.01 23.64 9.59
C GLU A 73 1.67 23.11 9.02
N SER A 74 1.72 22.05 8.22
CA SER A 74 0.53 21.38 7.67
C SER A 74 -0.40 20.88 8.78
N PHE A 75 0.15 20.36 9.88
CA PHE A 75 -0.65 19.95 11.04
C PHE A 75 -1.41 21.12 11.68
N ASN A 76 -0.73 22.24 11.95
CA ASN A 76 -1.41 23.42 12.49
C ASN A 76 -2.48 23.96 11.53
N LYS A 77 -2.23 23.88 10.22
CA LYS A 77 -3.20 24.28 9.19
C LYS A 77 -4.42 23.36 9.19
N ALA A 78 -4.23 22.05 9.30
CA ALA A 78 -5.29 21.06 9.44
C ALA A 78 -6.13 21.29 10.71
N LEU A 79 -5.49 21.58 11.85
CA LEU A 79 -6.19 21.92 13.10
C LEU A 79 -7.03 23.20 12.97
N ASN A 80 -6.51 24.23 12.27
CA ASN A 80 -7.26 25.46 12.02
C ASN A 80 -8.48 25.21 11.12
N ILE A 81 -8.33 24.36 10.10
CA ILE A 81 -9.43 23.94 9.24
C ILE A 81 -10.47 23.17 10.04
N PHE A 82 -10.06 22.21 10.87
CA PHE A 82 -10.97 21.47 11.73
C PHE A 82 -11.72 22.40 12.69
N CYS A 83 -11.01 23.34 13.33
CA CYS A 83 -11.60 24.34 14.22
C CYS A 83 -12.70 25.16 13.53
N LYS A 84 -12.39 25.72 12.35
CA LYS A 84 -13.36 26.48 11.56
C LYS A 84 -14.54 25.61 11.12
N PHE A 85 -14.30 24.35 10.74
CA PHE A 85 -15.37 23.44 10.37
C PHE A 85 -16.31 23.15 11.53
N VAL A 86 -15.79 22.90 12.73
CA VAL A 86 -16.60 22.68 13.95
C VAL A 86 -17.37 23.94 14.34
N GLN A 87 -16.82 25.13 14.12
CA GLN A 87 -17.47 26.40 14.48
C GLN A 87 -18.47 26.91 13.44
N GLU A 88 -18.27 26.62 12.16
CA GLU A 88 -19.02 27.25 11.07
C GLU A 88 -19.76 26.24 10.19
N GLY A 89 -19.43 24.95 10.28
CA GLY A 89 -19.90 23.90 9.38
C GLY A 89 -19.42 24.05 7.93
N TYR A 90 -18.51 25.00 7.69
CA TYR A 90 -18.02 25.37 6.37
C TYR A 90 -16.57 25.82 6.44
N VAL A 91 -15.75 25.33 5.51
CA VAL A 91 -14.38 25.79 5.32
C VAL A 91 -14.08 25.83 3.83
N SER A 92 -13.43 26.90 3.38
CA SER A 92 -12.89 27.01 2.03
C SER A 92 -11.53 27.67 2.11
N GLU A 93 -10.47 26.87 1.99
CA GLU A 93 -9.09 27.35 2.14
C GLU A 93 -8.18 26.73 1.10
N ASN A 94 -7.05 27.40 0.87
CA ASN A 94 -5.98 26.91 0.04
C ASN A 94 -5.01 26.10 0.90
N ILE A 95 -4.77 24.84 0.54
CA ILE A 95 -3.96 23.90 1.30
C ILE A 95 -2.95 23.15 0.42
N ASP A 96 -1.92 22.62 1.05
CA ASP A 96 -1.03 21.61 0.47
C ASP A 96 -1.61 20.19 0.61
N ILE A 97 -1.00 19.23 -0.09
CA ILE A 97 -1.49 17.84 -0.11
C ILE A 97 -1.33 17.21 1.27
N GLU A 98 -0.23 17.54 1.97
CA GLU A 98 0.09 17.04 3.31
C GLU A 98 -0.96 17.47 4.33
N THR A 99 -1.42 18.72 4.26
CA THR A 99 -2.55 19.23 5.06
C THR A 99 -3.82 18.45 4.75
N SER A 100 -4.08 18.16 3.47
CA SER A 100 -5.25 17.38 3.06
C SER A 100 -5.19 15.94 3.58
N GLU A 101 -4.00 15.35 3.63
CA GLU A 101 -3.78 14.01 4.15
C GLU A 101 -4.07 13.94 5.66
N ILE A 102 -3.61 14.92 6.44
CA ILE A 102 -3.90 14.99 7.88
C ILE A 102 -5.42 15.14 8.12
N ILE A 103 -6.11 15.93 7.29
CA ILE A 103 -7.57 16.08 7.37
C ILE A 103 -8.28 14.78 6.97
N TYR A 104 -7.74 14.02 6.00
CA TYR A 104 -8.25 12.70 5.68
C TYR A 104 -8.12 11.74 6.86
N ASP A 105 -6.97 11.69 7.52
CA ASP A 105 -6.74 10.83 8.69
C ASP A 105 -7.73 11.18 9.82
N LEU A 106 -7.98 12.49 10.06
CA LEU A 106 -9.07 12.95 10.92
C LEU A 106 -10.43 12.42 10.46
N GLY A 107 -10.71 12.54 9.16
CA GLY A 107 -11.94 12.07 8.53
C GLY A 107 -12.20 10.58 8.78
N VAL A 108 -11.19 9.73 8.61
CA VAL A 108 -11.30 8.29 8.85
C VAL A 108 -11.60 8.00 10.33
N LEU A 109 -10.84 8.59 11.25
CA LEU A 109 -11.02 8.37 12.70
C LEU A 109 -12.38 8.85 13.20
N LEU A 110 -12.87 9.96 12.65
CA LEU A 110 -14.17 10.54 12.97
C LEU A 110 -15.33 9.91 12.20
N LYS A 111 -15.04 9.11 11.17
CA LYS A 111 -16.01 8.69 10.15
C LYS A 111 -16.78 9.88 9.56
N ASN A 112 -16.03 10.87 9.09
CA ASN A 112 -16.55 12.06 8.44
C ASN A 112 -16.29 11.96 6.92
N GLU A 113 -17.35 11.65 6.18
CA GLU A 113 -17.31 11.45 4.72
C GLU A 113 -16.96 12.73 3.95
N ASP A 114 -17.27 13.91 4.47
CA ASP A 114 -16.95 15.17 3.80
C ASP A 114 -15.42 15.36 3.73
N PHE A 115 -14.70 15.08 4.82
CA PHE A 115 -13.23 15.12 4.84
C PHE A 115 -12.60 14.04 3.98
N ILE A 116 -13.12 12.80 4.07
CA ILE A 116 -12.64 11.67 3.27
C ILE A 116 -12.77 11.97 1.77
N SER A 117 -13.94 12.46 1.35
CA SER A 117 -14.25 12.75 -0.05
C SER A 117 -13.40 13.89 -0.62
N GLN A 118 -13.07 14.91 0.18
CA GLN A 118 -12.24 16.01 -0.28
C GLN A 118 -10.81 15.57 -0.62
N TYR A 119 -10.22 14.65 0.14
CA TYR A 119 -8.88 14.16 -0.18
C TYR A 119 -8.86 13.40 -1.51
N LYS A 120 -9.85 12.53 -1.76
CA LYS A 120 -10.03 11.87 -3.06
C LYS A 120 -10.20 12.86 -4.21
N PHE A 121 -10.97 13.93 -4.00
CA PHE A 121 -11.14 14.99 -5.00
C PHE A 121 -9.83 15.74 -5.30
N ILE A 122 -9.06 16.07 -4.26
CA ILE A 122 -7.77 16.75 -4.39
C ILE A 122 -6.77 15.87 -5.16
N ILE A 123 -6.65 14.60 -4.80
CA ILE A 123 -5.74 13.66 -5.45
C ILE A 123 -6.13 13.42 -6.91
N SER A 124 -7.43 13.23 -7.20
CA SER A 124 -7.91 13.02 -8.57
C SER A 124 -7.69 14.24 -9.47
N SER A 125 -7.79 15.46 -8.94
CA SER A 125 -7.58 16.71 -9.70
C SER A 125 -6.12 17.17 -9.80
N THR A 126 -5.23 16.66 -8.95
CA THR A 126 -3.81 17.07 -8.92
C THR A 126 -2.97 16.27 -9.92
N ILE A 127 -2.04 16.89 -10.64
CA ILE A 127 -1.13 16.20 -11.56
C ILE A 127 0.03 15.59 -10.77
N ILE A 128 0.40 14.34 -11.10
CA ILE A 128 1.55 13.66 -10.48
C ILE A 128 2.86 14.24 -11.05
N SER A 129 3.82 14.45 -10.15
CA SER A 129 5.15 14.97 -10.41
C SER A 129 6.16 14.31 -9.47
N GLU A 130 7.46 14.48 -9.74
CA GLU A 130 8.49 14.00 -8.81
C GLU A 130 8.35 14.59 -7.39
N SER A 131 7.80 15.80 -7.27
CA SER A 131 7.67 16.50 -5.99
C SER A 131 6.52 16.01 -5.10
N ASN A 132 5.56 15.25 -5.64
CA ASN A 132 4.36 14.83 -4.91
C ASN A 132 4.05 13.33 -5.04
N ILE A 133 4.85 12.56 -5.77
CA ILE A 133 4.63 11.13 -5.99
C ILE A 133 4.52 10.33 -4.69
N GLU A 134 5.28 10.70 -3.65
CA GLU A 134 5.17 10.09 -2.31
C GLU A 134 3.76 10.20 -1.74
N SER A 135 3.14 11.38 -1.83
CA SER A 135 1.80 11.62 -1.33
C SER A 135 0.74 10.86 -2.13
N PHE A 136 0.97 10.64 -3.42
CA PHE A 136 0.12 9.77 -4.25
C PHE A 136 0.24 8.28 -3.88
N ILE A 137 1.46 7.80 -3.61
CA ILE A 137 1.67 6.42 -3.13
C ILE A 137 1.02 6.25 -1.75
N ARG A 138 1.22 7.18 -0.81
CA ARG A 138 0.54 7.17 0.50
C ARG A 138 -0.98 7.14 0.35
N TYR A 139 -1.55 8.00 -0.50
CA TYR A 139 -2.99 7.98 -0.80
C TYR A 139 -3.44 6.59 -1.27
N SER A 140 -2.75 6.02 -2.26
CA SER A 140 -3.11 4.72 -2.84
C SER A 140 -3.10 3.62 -1.77
N LEU A 141 -2.06 3.56 -0.93
CA LEU A 141 -1.98 2.55 0.13
C LEU A 141 -3.01 2.77 1.25
N LYS A 142 -3.32 4.03 1.60
CA LYS A 142 -4.32 4.36 2.63
C LYS A 142 -5.77 4.13 2.18
N THR A 143 -6.06 4.23 0.88
CA THR A 143 -7.43 4.22 0.33
C THR A 143 -7.74 3.00 -0.54
N CYS A 144 -6.73 2.20 -0.89
CA CYS A 144 -6.78 1.14 -1.89
C CYS A 144 -7.23 1.63 -3.29
N ASP A 145 -7.06 2.93 -3.58
CA ASP A 145 -7.34 3.54 -4.88
C ASP A 145 -6.02 3.68 -5.68
N PHE A 146 -5.80 2.73 -6.58
CA PHE A 146 -4.51 2.49 -7.22
C PHE A 146 -4.39 3.08 -8.62
N ASP A 147 -5.49 3.15 -9.37
CA ASP A 147 -5.52 3.35 -10.82
C ASP A 147 -4.58 4.46 -11.28
N LYS A 148 -4.78 5.68 -10.76
CA LYS A 148 -4.04 6.86 -11.19
C LYS A 148 -2.54 6.77 -10.88
N THR A 149 -2.20 6.30 -9.67
CA THR A 149 -0.81 6.22 -9.19
C THR A 149 -0.07 5.09 -9.90
N CYS A 150 -0.68 3.90 -10.01
CA CYS A 150 -0.11 2.75 -10.69
C CYS A 150 0.14 3.04 -12.17
N SER A 151 -0.84 3.64 -12.87
CA SER A 151 -0.67 4.02 -14.28
C SER A 151 0.46 5.03 -14.50
N PHE A 152 0.64 6.00 -13.58
CA PHE A 152 1.76 6.94 -13.66
C PHE A 152 3.10 6.23 -13.45
N ILE A 153 3.23 5.42 -12.40
CA ILE A 153 4.49 4.72 -12.11
C ILE A 153 4.83 3.73 -13.23
N ALA A 154 3.85 2.96 -13.70
CA ALA A 154 4.02 1.98 -14.77
C ALA A 154 4.57 2.64 -16.06
N SER A 155 4.04 3.81 -16.43
CA SER A 155 4.49 4.55 -17.61
C SER A 155 5.86 5.23 -17.45
N HIS A 156 6.43 5.26 -16.24
CA HIS A 156 7.71 5.91 -15.94
C HIS A 156 8.72 4.96 -15.26
N ILE A 157 8.45 3.65 -15.22
CA ILE A 157 9.21 2.71 -14.40
C ILE A 157 10.70 2.69 -14.78
N SER A 158 11.02 2.61 -16.08
CA SER A 158 12.41 2.69 -16.56
C SER A 158 13.03 4.08 -16.49
N PHE A 159 12.21 5.14 -16.56
CA PHE A 159 12.72 6.51 -16.43
C PHE A 159 13.15 6.83 -15.00
N LEU A 160 12.34 6.41 -14.01
CA LEU A 160 12.63 6.58 -12.60
C LEU A 160 13.75 5.63 -12.16
N GLY A 161 13.75 4.41 -12.71
CA GLY A 161 14.75 3.38 -12.47
C GLY A 161 14.40 2.49 -11.25
N PRO A 162 14.68 1.18 -11.32
CA PRO A 162 14.37 0.20 -10.27
C PRO A 162 14.74 0.62 -8.84
N SER A 163 15.99 1.04 -8.63
CA SER A 163 16.50 1.33 -7.28
C SER A 163 15.88 2.58 -6.67
N LYS A 164 15.64 3.64 -7.47
CA LYS A 164 15.02 4.89 -7.00
C LYS A 164 13.57 4.64 -6.60
N LEU A 165 12.84 3.82 -7.36
CA LEU A 165 11.49 3.40 -7.04
C LEU A 165 11.42 2.56 -5.76
N CYS A 166 12.34 1.62 -5.57
CA CYS A 166 12.37 0.82 -4.34
C CYS A 166 12.60 1.69 -3.10
N LEU A 167 13.54 2.64 -3.16
CA LEU A 167 13.77 3.60 -2.05
C LEU A 167 12.55 4.48 -1.78
N LEU A 168 11.88 4.95 -2.83
CA LEU A 168 10.65 5.72 -2.73
C LEU A 168 9.55 4.91 -2.03
N PHE A 169 9.36 3.66 -2.45
CA PHE A 169 8.39 2.77 -1.84
C PHE A 169 8.74 2.44 -0.39
N GLU A 170 10.01 2.24 -0.07
CA GLU A 170 10.47 1.89 1.28
C GLU A 170 10.17 3.03 2.25
N SER A 171 10.48 4.26 1.84
CA SER A 171 10.18 5.46 2.62
C SER A 171 8.69 5.62 2.90
N VAL A 172 7.84 5.37 1.91
CA VAL A 172 6.38 5.47 2.07
C VAL A 172 5.83 4.31 2.90
N TYR A 173 6.31 3.09 2.66
CA TYR A 173 5.86 1.89 3.37
C TYR A 173 6.07 2.03 4.88
N HIS A 174 7.24 2.48 5.33
CA HIS A 174 7.50 2.70 6.75
C HIS A 174 6.57 3.76 7.36
N SER A 175 6.29 4.84 6.62
CA SER A 175 5.38 5.89 7.06
C SER A 175 3.93 5.42 7.17
N VAL A 176 3.47 4.53 6.29
CA VAL A 176 2.10 4.00 6.34
C VAL A 176 1.99 2.89 7.36
N ALA A 177 2.96 1.98 7.45
CA ALA A 177 2.95 0.87 8.39
C ALA A 177 3.01 1.33 9.86
N SER A 178 3.63 2.48 10.16
CA SER A 178 3.59 3.08 11.51
C SER A 178 2.21 3.66 11.84
N SER A 179 1.48 4.14 10.83
CA SER A 179 0.14 4.68 10.99
C SER A 179 -0.85 3.52 11.16
N TYR A 180 -1.53 3.45 12.31
CA TYR A 180 -2.41 2.38 12.81
C TYR A 180 -3.57 1.89 11.89
N PHE A 181 -3.59 2.25 10.60
CA PHE A 181 -4.75 2.15 9.74
C PHE A 181 -4.99 0.78 9.11
N ASN A 182 -4.03 -0.16 9.11
CA ASN A 182 -4.28 -1.46 8.45
C ASN A 182 -3.45 -2.64 8.98
N GLU A 183 -4.12 -3.66 9.52
CA GLU A 183 -3.50 -4.95 9.88
C GLU A 183 -3.01 -5.74 8.65
N ASN A 184 -3.46 -5.36 7.44
CA ASN A 184 -3.13 -6.04 6.18
C ASN A 184 -2.29 -5.18 5.23
N ILE A 185 -1.48 -4.25 5.76
CA ILE A 185 -0.70 -3.31 4.92
C ILE A 185 0.24 -4.05 3.94
N ASP A 186 0.81 -5.18 4.37
CA ASP A 186 1.67 -6.03 3.55
C ASP A 186 0.96 -6.52 2.28
N ASP A 187 -0.28 -7.00 2.40
CA ASP A 187 -1.07 -7.51 1.27
C ASP A 187 -1.45 -6.39 0.31
N ILE A 188 -1.91 -5.26 0.86
CA ILE A 188 -2.26 -4.06 0.08
C ILE A 188 -1.04 -3.55 -0.69
N PHE A 189 0.14 -3.61 -0.08
CA PHE A 189 1.37 -3.17 -0.70
C PHE A 189 1.80 -4.10 -1.84
N ILE A 190 1.70 -5.42 -1.66
CA ILE A 190 1.95 -6.39 -2.74
C ILE A 190 0.94 -6.22 -3.88
N ASP A 191 -0.34 -5.99 -3.57
CA ASP A 191 -1.38 -5.72 -4.56
C ASP A 191 -1.09 -4.43 -5.33
N PHE A 192 -0.63 -3.38 -4.65
CA PHE A 192 -0.23 -2.11 -5.29
C PHE A 192 0.91 -2.33 -6.30
N ILE A 193 1.93 -3.10 -5.93
CA ILE A 193 3.06 -3.41 -6.82
C ILE A 193 2.61 -4.29 -7.99
N SER A 194 1.75 -5.27 -7.73
CA SER A 194 1.15 -6.10 -8.78
C SER A 194 0.34 -5.27 -9.78
N ASN A 195 -0.40 -4.26 -9.31
CA ASN A 195 -1.15 -3.33 -10.16
C ASN A 195 -0.25 -2.39 -10.99
N ILE A 196 0.97 -2.10 -10.53
CA ILE A 196 1.97 -1.41 -11.35
C ILE A 196 2.45 -2.33 -12.48
N LEU A 197 2.85 -3.56 -12.15
CA LEU A 197 3.46 -4.49 -13.11
C LEU A 197 2.46 -5.07 -14.13
N SER A 198 1.20 -5.19 -13.76
CA SER A 198 0.11 -5.62 -14.66
C SER A 198 -0.55 -4.49 -15.45
N ASN A 199 -0.11 -3.23 -15.24
CA ASN A 199 -0.76 -2.08 -15.85
C ASN A 199 -0.59 -2.06 -17.37
N GLU A 200 -1.63 -1.69 -18.11
CA GLU A 200 -1.55 -1.57 -19.58
C GLU A 200 -0.59 -0.46 -20.06
N HIS A 201 -0.24 0.49 -19.19
CA HIS A 201 0.68 1.57 -19.49
C HIS A 201 2.13 1.28 -19.09
N VAL A 202 2.47 0.06 -18.69
CA VAL A 202 3.87 -0.30 -18.40
C VAL A 202 4.75 0.04 -19.61
N PHE A 203 5.71 0.93 -19.37
CA PHE A 203 6.65 1.37 -20.38
C PHE A 203 8.08 1.12 -19.91
N VAL A 204 8.76 0.22 -20.60
CA VAL A 204 10.16 -0.12 -20.33
C VAL A 204 11.05 0.01 -21.55
N TYR A 205 12.31 0.38 -21.33
CA TYR A 205 13.32 0.42 -22.40
C TYR A 205 13.75 -0.99 -22.80
N ASN A 206 13.84 -1.89 -21.82
CA ASN A 206 14.13 -3.30 -21.98
C ASN A 206 13.39 -4.11 -20.89
N GLU A 207 13.22 -5.41 -21.09
CA GLU A 207 12.58 -6.28 -20.09
C GLU A 207 13.49 -6.49 -18.85
N ASP A 208 14.80 -6.27 -18.98
CA ASP A 208 15.72 -6.37 -17.86
C ASP A 208 15.34 -5.40 -16.73
N ASP A 209 14.80 -4.21 -17.05
CA ASP A 209 14.34 -3.22 -16.07
C ASP A 209 13.22 -3.78 -15.16
N ILE A 210 12.30 -4.60 -15.70
CA ILE A 210 11.25 -5.26 -14.91
C ILE A 210 11.88 -6.32 -14.00
N CYS A 211 12.80 -7.12 -14.53
CA CYS A 211 13.49 -8.14 -13.75
C CYS A 211 14.28 -7.52 -12.60
N ASP A 212 15.06 -6.48 -12.89
CA ASP A 212 15.86 -5.75 -11.90
C ASP A 212 14.98 -5.04 -10.86
N PHE A 213 13.83 -4.51 -11.27
CA PHE A 213 12.84 -3.97 -10.35
C PHE A 213 12.29 -5.03 -9.39
N VAL A 214 11.83 -6.18 -9.90
CA VAL A 214 11.31 -7.25 -9.05
C VAL A 214 12.39 -7.78 -8.10
N ILE A 215 13.62 -7.99 -8.59
CA ILE A 215 14.75 -8.41 -7.75
C ILE A 215 15.03 -7.38 -6.65
N SER A 216 15.12 -6.10 -7.01
CA SER A 216 15.39 -5.02 -6.06
C SER A 216 14.29 -4.92 -5.02
N PHE A 217 13.03 -5.01 -5.45
CA PHE A 217 11.87 -4.98 -4.59
C PHE A 217 11.89 -6.13 -3.58
N ILE A 218 12.08 -7.38 -4.04
CA ILE A 218 12.15 -8.53 -3.14
C ILE A 218 13.30 -8.36 -2.15
N LYS A 219 14.49 -7.93 -2.60
CA LYS A 219 15.65 -7.68 -1.71
C LYS A 219 15.34 -6.65 -0.62
N THR A 220 14.67 -5.56 -0.98
CA THR A 220 14.35 -4.47 -0.05
C THR A 220 13.27 -4.88 0.94
N PHE A 221 12.21 -5.56 0.48
CA PHE A 221 11.01 -5.75 1.29
C PHE A 221 10.88 -7.13 1.93
N SER A 222 11.62 -8.15 1.49
CA SER A 222 11.54 -9.46 2.15
C SER A 222 11.91 -9.45 3.65
N PRO A 223 12.86 -8.61 4.13
CA PRO A 223 13.14 -8.50 5.56
C PRO A 223 12.08 -7.70 6.33
N LEU A 224 11.28 -6.88 5.63
CA LEU A 224 10.37 -5.88 6.21
C LEU A 224 8.92 -6.36 6.29
N LEU A 225 8.47 -7.08 5.28
CA LEU A 225 7.14 -7.69 5.27
C LEU A 225 7.18 -8.87 6.23
N SER A 226 6.73 -8.64 7.46
CA SER A 226 6.65 -9.68 8.48
C SER A 226 5.71 -10.76 7.97
N PHE A 227 6.27 -11.89 7.54
CA PHE A 227 5.51 -13.11 7.35
C PHE A 227 5.04 -13.58 8.73
N SER A 228 3.96 -12.99 9.24
CA SER A 228 3.31 -13.53 10.41
C SER A 228 2.88 -14.93 10.04
N SER A 229 3.48 -15.92 10.70
CA SER A 229 2.98 -17.28 10.81
C SER A 229 1.68 -17.29 11.64
N SER A 230 0.77 -16.35 11.41
CA SER A 230 -0.53 -16.26 12.07
C SER A 230 -1.56 -17.01 11.24
N PHE A 231 -1.31 -18.30 11.03
CA PHE A 231 -2.36 -19.31 10.89
C PHE A 231 -1.86 -20.63 11.47
N SER A 232 -1.44 -20.62 12.74
CA SER A 232 -1.39 -21.85 13.52
C SER A 232 -2.70 -22.02 14.28
N GLU A 233 -3.34 -23.16 14.00
CA GLU A 233 -4.39 -23.82 14.79
C GLU A 233 -5.85 -23.40 14.51
N THR A 234 -6.42 -23.95 13.43
CA THR A 234 -7.56 -24.89 13.53
C THR A 234 -7.93 -25.50 12.17
N SER A 235 -7.08 -26.38 11.65
CA SER A 235 -7.54 -27.46 10.78
C SER A 235 -6.56 -28.62 10.85
N LYS A 236 -6.67 -29.42 11.92
CA LYS A 236 -6.25 -30.81 11.84
C LYS A 236 -7.05 -31.47 10.72
N THR A 237 -6.37 -32.35 10.00
CA THR A 237 -6.85 -33.26 8.94
C THR A 237 -7.11 -32.63 7.57
N SER A 238 -6.08 -32.58 6.73
CA SER A 238 -5.87 -33.59 5.66
C SER A 238 -4.68 -33.20 4.78
N ASN A 239 -3.93 -34.19 4.32
CA ASN A 239 -2.73 -34.08 3.49
C ASN A 239 -2.89 -33.10 2.30
N THR A 240 -2.20 -31.96 2.31
CA THR A 240 -1.81 -31.23 1.09
C THR A 240 -0.70 -30.21 1.38
N SER A 241 0.39 -30.32 0.60
CA SER A 241 1.42 -29.31 0.26
C SER A 241 1.88 -28.28 1.30
N ASN A 242 3.17 -28.38 1.65
CA ASN A 242 4.01 -27.27 2.10
C ASN A 242 3.81 -26.05 1.18
N THR A 243 3.01 -25.08 1.61
CA THR A 243 2.94 -23.76 0.97
C THR A 243 3.94 -22.88 1.68
N SER A 244 5.11 -22.70 1.07
CA SER A 244 6.21 -21.89 1.59
C SER A 244 5.83 -20.42 1.63
N ASN A 245 6.43 -19.70 2.59
CA ASN A 245 6.33 -18.25 2.78
C ASN A 245 6.79 -17.42 1.55
N THR A 246 7.27 -18.07 0.47
CA THR A 246 7.62 -17.46 -0.82
C THR A 246 6.40 -16.97 -1.63
N SER A 247 5.20 -17.50 -1.33
CA SER A 247 4.01 -17.38 -2.18
C SER A 247 3.53 -15.95 -2.51
N LYS A 248 3.80 -14.94 -1.67
CA LYS A 248 3.39 -13.55 -1.95
C LYS A 248 4.27 -12.88 -3.00
N PHE A 249 5.58 -13.13 -2.97
CA PHE A 249 6.52 -12.58 -3.95
C PHE A 249 6.55 -13.39 -5.24
N ASP A 250 6.18 -14.67 -5.19
CA ASP A 250 6.07 -15.54 -6.36
C ASP A 250 5.13 -14.92 -7.42
N LYS A 251 4.04 -14.27 -6.98
CA LYS A 251 3.14 -13.50 -7.85
C LYS A 251 3.86 -12.40 -8.65
N LEU A 252 4.88 -11.76 -8.08
CA LEU A 252 5.61 -10.69 -8.75
C LEU A 252 6.54 -11.22 -9.84
N ILE A 253 7.05 -12.44 -9.66
CA ILE A 253 7.93 -13.11 -10.61
C ILE A 253 7.18 -13.44 -11.90
N GLU A 254 5.88 -13.73 -11.82
CA GLU A 254 5.03 -14.01 -12.98
C GLU A 254 4.95 -12.85 -13.98
N PHE A 255 5.24 -11.61 -13.56
CA PHE A 255 5.27 -10.46 -14.45
C PHE A 255 6.57 -10.34 -15.27
N ILE A 256 7.62 -11.09 -14.94
CA ILE A 256 8.89 -11.05 -15.67
C ILE A 256 8.80 -11.91 -16.92
N ARG A 257 8.96 -11.30 -18.11
CA ARG A 257 9.00 -12.05 -19.37
C ARG A 257 10.43 -12.45 -19.73
N PHE A 258 10.96 -13.45 -19.04
CA PHE A 258 12.35 -13.91 -19.17
C PHE A 258 12.83 -14.13 -20.62
N GLU A 259 11.94 -14.43 -21.58
CA GLU A 259 12.30 -14.59 -22.99
C GLU A 259 12.84 -13.30 -23.66
N PHE A 260 12.57 -12.14 -23.08
CA PHE A 260 13.04 -10.82 -23.53
C PHE A 260 14.20 -10.27 -22.68
N CYS A 261 14.55 -10.95 -21.59
CA CYS A 261 15.68 -10.57 -20.76
C CYS A 261 17.02 -11.00 -21.40
N THR A 262 18.09 -10.29 -21.06
CA THR A 262 19.45 -10.70 -21.40
C THR A 262 19.89 -11.91 -20.57
N ASN A 263 20.82 -12.70 -21.11
CA ASN A 263 21.36 -13.86 -20.39
C ASN A 263 22.07 -13.47 -19.08
N GLU A 264 22.64 -12.26 -19.03
CA GLU A 264 23.26 -11.71 -17.83
C GLU A 264 22.21 -11.50 -16.73
N THR A 265 21.10 -10.84 -17.07
CA THR A 265 19.97 -10.61 -16.15
C THR A 265 19.31 -11.91 -15.71
N ILE A 266 19.10 -12.87 -16.62
CA ILE A 266 18.56 -14.19 -16.26
C ILE A 266 19.49 -14.91 -15.28
N SER A 267 20.81 -14.88 -15.52
CA SER A 267 21.79 -15.48 -14.61
C SER A 267 21.80 -14.78 -13.25
N HIS A 268 21.70 -13.45 -13.24
CA HIS A 268 21.59 -12.67 -12.01
C HIS A 268 20.34 -13.04 -11.21
N PHE A 269 19.19 -13.17 -11.89
CA PHE A 269 17.94 -13.60 -11.28
C PHE A 269 18.04 -15.00 -10.67
N ILE A 270 18.55 -15.99 -11.41
CA ILE A 270 18.70 -17.37 -10.91
C ILE A 270 19.58 -17.41 -9.66
N ASN A 271 20.71 -16.70 -9.69
CA ASN A 271 21.63 -16.63 -8.55
C ASN A 271 20.96 -15.98 -7.33
N PHE A 272 20.23 -14.89 -7.55
CA PHE A 272 19.49 -14.20 -6.51
C PHE A 272 18.40 -15.10 -5.90
N TYR A 273 17.52 -15.64 -6.73
CA TYR A 273 16.38 -16.41 -6.30
C TYR A 273 16.78 -17.72 -5.62
N SER A 274 17.85 -18.37 -6.10
CA SER A 274 18.42 -19.54 -5.44
C SER A 274 18.95 -19.20 -4.04
N SER A 275 19.67 -18.08 -3.90
CA SER A 275 20.11 -17.61 -2.57
C SER A 275 18.92 -17.28 -1.67
N PHE A 276 17.88 -16.67 -2.23
CA PHE A 276 16.68 -16.25 -1.52
C PHE A 276 15.88 -17.44 -0.96
N ILE A 277 15.60 -18.46 -1.77
CA ILE A 277 14.97 -19.70 -1.30
C ILE A 277 15.84 -20.40 -0.25
N ASN A 278 17.15 -20.45 -0.47
CA ASN A 278 18.08 -21.10 0.44
C ASN A 278 18.14 -20.43 1.81
N SER A 279 17.99 -19.10 1.90
CA SER A 279 17.91 -18.40 3.18
C SER A 279 16.65 -18.77 3.98
N PHE A 280 15.49 -18.92 3.33
CA PHE A 280 14.26 -19.38 4.00
C PHE A 280 14.36 -20.83 4.48
N ASN A 281 14.97 -21.69 3.67
CA ASN A 281 15.23 -23.08 4.06
C ASN A 281 16.19 -23.19 5.25
N GLN A 282 17.14 -22.25 5.41
CA GLN A 282 18.02 -22.19 6.57
C GLN A 282 17.32 -21.68 7.84
N GLU A 283 16.45 -20.67 7.74
CA GLU A 283 15.64 -20.18 8.87
C GLU A 283 14.67 -21.26 9.40
N MET A 284 14.09 -22.10 8.52
CA MET A 284 13.29 -23.25 8.95
C MET A 284 14.14 -24.38 9.57
N LYS A 285 15.37 -24.59 9.09
CA LYS A 285 16.28 -25.63 9.61
C LYS A 285 16.99 -25.26 10.90
N THR A 286 16.94 -24.00 11.34
CA THR A 286 17.35 -23.66 12.72
C THR A 286 16.43 -24.25 13.81
N GLY A 287 15.30 -24.87 13.43
CA GLY A 287 14.48 -25.72 14.29
C GLY A 287 14.79 -27.23 14.23
N ASN A 288 15.53 -27.72 13.23
CA ASN A 288 15.97 -29.12 13.17
C ASN A 288 17.17 -29.28 12.23
N LYS A 289 18.30 -29.73 12.79
CA LYS A 289 19.55 -30.00 12.05
C LYS A 289 19.36 -31.13 11.04
N SER A 290 19.50 -30.85 9.75
CA SER A 290 20.25 -31.74 8.85
C SER A 290 20.81 -30.97 7.63
N TYR A 291 22.08 -31.25 7.35
CA TYR A 291 22.80 -30.84 6.14
C TYR A 291 22.45 -31.81 5.01
N ASP A 292 22.02 -31.28 3.88
CA ASP A 292 22.19 -31.87 2.55
C ASP A 292 22.09 -30.73 1.53
N ASN A 293 23.21 -30.43 0.87
CA ASN A 293 23.40 -29.19 0.08
C ASN A 293 23.35 -29.42 -1.44
N ILE A 294 22.92 -30.60 -1.90
CA ILE A 294 22.94 -30.99 -3.33
C ILE A 294 21.52 -31.27 -3.89
N GLN A 295 20.50 -31.35 -3.02
CA GLN A 295 19.12 -31.62 -3.42
C GLN A 295 18.29 -30.37 -3.80
N ASN A 296 18.89 -29.18 -3.66
CA ASN A 296 18.17 -27.91 -3.61
C ASN A 296 17.98 -27.25 -4.98
N GLU A 297 18.94 -27.38 -5.91
CA GLU A 297 18.84 -26.72 -7.23
C GLU A 297 17.71 -27.29 -8.09
N ASN A 298 17.57 -28.62 -8.19
CA ASN A 298 16.48 -29.24 -8.95
C ASN A 298 15.10 -28.94 -8.35
N GLU A 299 14.98 -28.80 -7.03
CA GLU A 299 13.74 -28.40 -6.36
C GLU A 299 13.43 -26.93 -6.60
N ILE A 300 14.43 -26.04 -6.54
CA ILE A 300 14.31 -24.62 -6.92
C ILE A 300 13.87 -24.51 -8.38
N PHE A 301 14.49 -25.25 -9.29
CA PHE A 301 14.12 -25.28 -10.71
C PHE A 301 12.71 -25.80 -10.92
N THR A 302 12.31 -26.86 -10.20
CA THR A 302 10.95 -27.41 -10.28
C THR A 302 9.95 -26.39 -9.76
N HIS A 303 10.21 -25.71 -8.65
CA HIS A 303 9.35 -24.66 -8.11
C HIS A 303 9.23 -23.48 -9.08
N LEU A 304 10.34 -22.95 -9.59
CA LEU A 304 10.36 -21.85 -10.57
C LEU A 304 9.60 -22.24 -11.84
N PHE A 305 9.77 -23.48 -12.29
CA PHE A 305 9.07 -24.04 -13.44
C PHE A 305 7.58 -24.22 -13.18
N GLU A 306 7.17 -24.69 -12.01
CA GLU A 306 5.78 -24.83 -11.61
C GLU A 306 5.08 -23.46 -11.49
N THR A 307 5.72 -22.48 -10.85
CA THR A 307 5.22 -21.09 -10.77
C THR A 307 5.02 -20.48 -12.16
N LEU A 308 5.99 -20.61 -13.05
CA LEU A 308 5.90 -20.09 -14.42
C LEU A 308 4.90 -20.84 -15.32
N MET A 309 4.67 -22.13 -15.06
CA MET A 309 3.73 -22.94 -15.84
C MET A 309 2.27 -22.78 -15.37
N LEU A 310 2.04 -22.61 -14.07
CA LEU A 310 0.69 -22.40 -13.51
C LEU A 310 0.08 -21.08 -13.99
N SER A 311 0.86 -19.99 -14.04
CA SER A 311 0.40 -18.67 -14.54
C SER A 311 0.02 -18.67 -16.04
N SER A 312 0.62 -19.58 -16.82
CA SER A 312 0.32 -19.70 -18.25
C SER A 312 -0.95 -20.50 -18.58
N ASN A 313 -1.52 -21.25 -17.63
CA ASN A 313 -2.72 -22.07 -17.87
C ASN A 313 -4.04 -21.33 -17.65
N ASP A 314 -4.05 -20.20 -16.93
CA ASP A 314 -5.27 -19.44 -16.68
C ASP A 314 -5.74 -18.61 -17.89
N ASN A 315 -4.93 -18.52 -18.95
CA ASN A 315 -5.26 -17.82 -20.19
C ASN A 315 -5.45 -18.71 -21.43
N ILE A 316 -5.39 -20.05 -21.30
CA ILE A 316 -5.55 -20.97 -22.44
C ILE A 316 -6.96 -21.54 -22.47
N ASN A 317 -7.93 -20.65 -22.70
CA ASN A 317 -9.24 -21.03 -23.22
C ASN A 317 -9.64 -20.07 -24.35
N ASN A 318 -8.77 -19.93 -25.36
CA ASN A 318 -9.21 -19.84 -26.76
C ASN A 318 -8.04 -19.83 -27.76
N ASN A 319 -8.17 -20.74 -28.73
CA ASN A 319 -7.53 -20.80 -30.04
C ASN A 319 -6.11 -21.39 -30.19
N ASN A 320 -6.08 -22.46 -31.00
CA ASN A 320 -4.95 -23.15 -31.60
C ASN A 320 -3.82 -22.22 -32.09
N HIS A 321 -2.59 -22.36 -31.57
CA HIS A 321 -1.38 -22.62 -32.36
C HIS A 321 -0.10 -22.68 -31.51
N LYS A 322 0.76 -23.65 -31.87
CA LYS A 322 2.22 -23.80 -31.63
C LYS A 322 2.70 -23.76 -30.17
N LYS A 323 3.36 -24.84 -29.76
CA LYS A 323 4.28 -24.88 -28.60
C LYS A 323 5.12 -23.60 -28.58
N PRO A 324 5.11 -22.82 -27.48
CA PRO A 324 5.89 -21.60 -27.41
C PRO A 324 7.38 -21.94 -27.49
N ASN A 325 8.11 -21.21 -28.34
CA ASN A 325 9.57 -21.28 -28.49
C ASN A 325 10.32 -21.06 -27.15
N ASN A 326 9.62 -20.55 -26.13
CA ASN A 326 10.08 -20.31 -24.76
C ASN A 326 10.64 -21.58 -24.11
N LEU A 327 9.99 -22.74 -24.32
CA LEU A 327 10.40 -24.02 -23.73
C LEU A 327 11.77 -24.48 -24.25
N ILE A 328 12.02 -24.28 -25.55
CA ILE A 328 13.22 -24.77 -26.22
C ILE A 328 14.42 -23.90 -25.85
N LYS A 329 14.25 -22.58 -25.72
CA LYS A 329 15.34 -21.66 -25.39
C LYS A 329 15.78 -21.82 -23.92
N PHE A 330 14.82 -21.95 -22.99
CA PHE A 330 15.08 -22.20 -21.58
C PHE A 330 15.74 -23.57 -21.35
N GLN A 331 15.24 -24.64 -21.99
CA GLN A 331 15.85 -25.98 -21.91
C GLN A 331 17.22 -26.09 -22.60
N GLN A 332 17.48 -25.32 -23.66
CA GLN A 332 18.78 -25.32 -24.34
C GLN A 332 19.88 -24.62 -23.52
N GLN A 333 19.51 -23.62 -22.71
CA GLN A 333 20.45 -22.91 -21.82
C GLN A 333 20.73 -23.68 -20.52
N MET A 334 19.85 -24.61 -20.12
CA MET A 334 20.03 -25.50 -18.96
C MET A 334 20.93 -26.72 -19.21
N LYS A 335 21.53 -26.85 -20.40
CA LYS A 335 22.60 -27.82 -20.66
C LYS A 335 23.98 -27.16 -20.52
N ILE A 336 24.38 -26.86 -19.29
CA ILE A 336 25.78 -26.69 -18.90
C ILE A 336 26.05 -27.60 -17.71
#